data_AF-A0A959PJV7-F1
#
_entry.id   AF-A0A959PJV7-F1
#
_cell.length_a   1.000
_cell.length_b   1.000
_cell.length_c   1.000
_cell.angle_alpha   90.00
_cell.angle_beta   90.00
_cell.angle_gamma   90.00
#
_symmetry.space_group_name_H-M   'P 1'
#
loop_
_entity.id
_entity.type
_entity.pdbx_description
1 polymer ?
#
loop_
_entity_poly.entity_id
_entity_poly.type
_entity_poly.pdbx_seq_one_letter_code
_entity_poly.pdbx_strand_id
1 'polypeptide(L)'
;MKKLLLLSFFITTLSLAQQQTVTYSVDPSTFNEDQQITLTFNGNSINESAWGVTDHSLYIWAWSLDLNGLNSQDCPTNGTWTSSNEANKLTYNSGDDTYTISFIPATFYNRTDIGKIGFLVKAKDGT
;
A
#
# COMPACT_ATOMS: atom_id res chain seq x y z
N MET A 1 38.30 40.32 -21.91
CA MET A 1 36.94 40.38 -21.32
C MET A 1 36.57 38.96 -20.91
N LYS A 2 36.18 38.77 -19.64
CA LYS A 2 36.06 37.47 -18.96
C LYS A 2 34.96 36.61 -19.61
N LYS A 3 35.30 35.37 -20.00
CA LYS A 3 34.34 34.34 -20.43
C LYS A 3 33.61 33.82 -19.19
N LEU A 4 32.32 34.13 -19.05
CA LEU A 4 31.49 33.61 -17.98
C LEU A 4 31.14 32.15 -18.32
N LEU A 5 31.77 31.20 -17.65
CA LEU A 5 31.44 29.78 -17.74
C LEU A 5 30.13 29.58 -16.97
N LEU A 6 29.00 29.42 -17.68
CA LEU A 6 27.75 28.99 -17.07
C LEU A 6 27.88 27.52 -16.66
N LEU A 7 28.11 27.28 -15.37
CA LEU A 7 28.03 25.95 -14.77
C LEU A 7 26.56 25.67 -14.42
N SER A 8 25.82 25.06 -15.34
CA SER A 8 24.48 24.54 -15.05
C SER A 8 24.62 23.32 -14.12
N PHE A 9 24.37 23.54 -12.82
CA PHE A 9 24.30 22.47 -11.83
C PHE A 9 22.90 21.84 -11.88
N PHE A 10 22.77 20.71 -12.58
CA PHE A 10 21.53 19.94 -12.65
C PHE A 10 21.46 19.02 -11.42
N ILE A 11 20.80 19.46 -10.34
CA ILE A 11 20.52 18.61 -9.17
C ILE A 11 19.34 17.71 -9.54
N THR A 12 19.61 16.51 -10.03
CA THR A 12 18.61 15.45 -10.08
C THR A 12 18.50 14.86 -8.67
N THR A 13 17.44 15.19 -7.94
CA THR A 13 17.11 14.46 -6.71
C THR A 13 16.63 13.06 -7.11
N LEU A 14 17.51 12.07 -7.00
CA LEU A 14 17.13 10.66 -7.06
C LEU A 14 16.42 10.33 -5.75
N SER A 15 15.10 10.45 -5.71
CA SER A 15 14.30 9.91 -4.62
C SER A 15 14.28 8.39 -4.74
N LEU A 16 15.10 7.70 -3.94
CA LEU A 16 14.99 6.26 -3.78
C LEU A 16 13.73 5.99 -2.95
N ALA A 17 12.75 5.29 -3.50
CA ALA A 17 11.60 4.84 -2.73
C ALA A 17 12.07 3.88 -1.62
N GLN A 18 11.74 4.18 -0.36
CA GLN A 18 12.20 3.38 0.78
C GLN A 18 11.26 2.19 0.99
N GLN A 19 11.66 1.01 0.51
CA GLN A 19 10.94 -0.23 0.76
C GLN A 19 11.24 -0.77 2.16
N GLN A 20 10.18 -1.15 2.89
CA GLN A 20 10.25 -1.77 4.22
C GLN A 20 9.55 -3.14 4.18
N THR A 21 10.06 -4.12 4.93
CA THR A 21 9.39 -5.42 5.09
C THR A 21 8.39 -5.32 6.24
N VAL A 22 7.10 -5.27 5.91
CA VAL A 22 6.01 -5.21 6.88
C VAL A 22 5.62 -6.62 7.33
N THR A 23 5.52 -6.82 8.64
CA THR A 23 4.96 -8.04 9.23
C THR A 23 3.45 -7.95 9.24
N TYR A 24 2.77 -8.96 8.70
CA TYR A 24 1.31 -8.97 8.57
C TYR A 24 0.71 -10.34 8.90
N SER A 25 -0.59 -10.35 9.16
CA SER A 25 -1.43 -11.53 9.22
C SER A 25 -2.73 -11.31 8.44
N VAL A 26 -3.38 -12.40 8.05
CA VAL A 26 -4.65 -12.41 7.33
C VAL A 26 -5.59 -13.35 8.06
N ASP A 27 -6.80 -12.89 8.37
CA ASP A 27 -7.84 -13.69 8.98
C ASP A 27 -9.15 -13.63 8.16
N PRO A 28 -9.69 -14.77 7.69
CA PRO A 28 -9.08 -16.11 7.72
C PRO A 28 -7.89 -16.23 6.76
N SER A 29 -6.93 -17.10 7.09
CA SER A 29 -5.71 -17.31 6.28
C SER A 29 -5.96 -17.97 4.91
N THR A 30 -7.07 -18.70 4.79
CA THR A 30 -7.65 -19.16 3.53
C THR A 30 -9.02 -18.54 3.39
N PHE A 31 -9.33 -17.98 2.22
CA PHE A 31 -10.57 -17.25 2.04
C PHE A 31 -11.42 -17.69 0.85
N ASN A 32 -12.73 -17.54 0.99
CA ASN A 32 -13.67 -17.43 -0.13
C ASN A 32 -13.80 -15.97 -0.53
N GLU A 33 -14.02 -15.68 -1.82
CA GLU A 33 -14.10 -14.29 -2.28
C GLU A 33 -15.32 -13.51 -1.76
N ASP A 34 -16.35 -14.22 -1.29
CA ASP A 34 -17.59 -13.65 -0.77
C ASP A 34 -17.63 -13.52 0.76
N GLN A 35 -16.55 -13.88 1.47
CA GLN A 35 -16.47 -13.68 2.92
C GLN A 35 -15.56 -12.50 3.27
N GLN A 36 -15.83 -11.88 4.40
CA GLN A 36 -14.97 -10.83 4.91
C GLN A 36 -13.62 -11.42 5.34
N ILE A 37 -12.55 -10.75 4.92
CA ILE A 37 -11.20 -10.98 5.42
C ILE A 37 -10.73 -9.73 6.16
N THR A 38 -9.77 -9.89 7.06
CA THR A 38 -9.08 -8.81 7.75
C THR A 38 -7.59 -8.95 7.56
N LEU A 39 -6.95 -7.90 7.06
CA LEU A 39 -5.50 -7.76 7.06
C LEU A 39 -5.10 -6.99 8.31
N THR A 40 -4.11 -7.51 9.04
CA THR A 40 -3.52 -6.84 10.20
C THR A 40 -2.02 -6.68 9.97
N PHE A 41 -1.50 -5.47 10.13
CA PHE A 41 -0.09 -5.13 10.00
C PHE A 41 0.48 -4.72 11.36
N ASN A 42 1.64 -5.24 11.71
CA ASN A 42 2.33 -4.89 12.96
C ASN A 42 3.03 -3.53 12.80
N GLY A 43 2.59 -2.52 13.55
CA GLY A 43 3.12 -1.15 13.52
C GLY A 43 4.60 -1.09 13.85
N ASN A 44 5.11 -1.95 14.74
CA ASN A 44 6.54 -2.03 15.06
C ASN A 44 7.43 -2.43 13.88
N SER A 45 6.85 -2.97 12.80
CA SER A 45 7.57 -3.28 11.56
C SER A 45 7.54 -2.16 10.52
N ILE A 46 6.94 -1.01 10.85
CA ILE A 46 6.74 0.12 9.96
C ILE A 46 7.40 1.36 10.57
N ASN A 47 8.42 1.90 9.90
CA ASN A 47 8.95 3.22 10.24
C ASN A 47 8.23 4.28 9.41
N GLU A 48 7.18 4.88 9.98
CA GLU A 48 6.39 5.94 9.35
C GLU A 48 7.20 7.22 9.07
N SER A 49 8.13 7.54 9.96
CA SER A 49 8.96 8.74 9.82
C SER A 49 9.86 8.70 8.58
N ALA A 50 10.20 7.49 8.11
CA ALA A 50 10.92 7.28 6.87
C ALA A 50 10.11 7.71 5.63
N TRP A 51 8.78 7.71 5.73
CA TRP A 51 7.84 8.18 4.70
C TRP A 51 7.24 9.56 5.04
N GLY A 52 7.73 10.24 6.07
CA GLY A 52 7.19 11.54 6.51
C GLY A 52 5.76 11.50 7.05
N VAL A 53 5.23 10.31 7.36
CA VAL A 53 3.90 10.13 7.95
C VAL A 53 3.99 10.42 9.45
N THR A 54 3.07 11.25 9.97
CA THR A 54 3.06 11.72 11.37
C THR A 54 1.71 11.53 12.07
N ASP A 55 0.72 11.01 11.34
CA ASP A 55 -0.68 10.94 11.75
C ASP A 55 -1.29 9.53 11.57
N HIS A 56 -0.44 8.51 11.37
CA HIS A 56 -0.87 7.13 11.13
C HIS A 56 -1.71 6.95 9.85
N SER A 57 -1.63 7.88 8.90
CA SER A 57 -2.31 7.78 7.60
C SER A 57 -1.57 6.87 6.63
N LEU A 58 -1.69 5.56 6.86
CA LEU A 58 -1.21 4.52 5.96
C LEU A 58 -2.35 3.93 5.12
N TYR A 59 -2.00 3.44 3.93
CA TYR A 59 -2.94 2.95 2.93
C TYR A 59 -2.46 1.64 2.33
N ILE A 60 -3.38 0.83 1.78
CA ILE A 60 -3.03 -0.33 0.97
C ILE A 60 -3.11 -0.04 -0.53
N TRP A 61 -2.06 -0.41 -1.26
CA TRP A 61 -2.15 -0.64 -2.71
C TRP A 61 -2.37 -2.13 -2.93
N ALA A 62 -3.48 -2.53 -3.54
CA ALA A 62 -3.87 -3.93 -3.63
C ALA A 62 -4.12 -4.39 -5.06
N TRP A 63 -3.87 -5.67 -5.33
CA TRP A 63 -4.22 -6.33 -6.59
C TRP A 63 -4.66 -7.77 -6.31
N SER A 64 -5.25 -8.40 -7.32
CA SER A 64 -5.76 -9.78 -7.24
C SER A 64 -5.34 -10.60 -8.47
N LEU A 65 -5.17 -11.90 -8.27
CA LEU A 65 -4.89 -12.89 -9.30
C LEU A 65 -5.98 -13.95 -9.31
N ASP A 66 -6.29 -14.49 -10.48
CA ASP A 66 -7.36 -15.46 -10.66
C ASP A 66 -7.09 -16.78 -9.92
N LEU A 67 -8.02 -17.74 -10.00
CA LEU A 67 -7.88 -19.08 -9.39
C LEU A 67 -6.62 -19.84 -9.81
N ASN A 68 -6.04 -19.52 -10.98
CA ASN A 68 -4.79 -20.11 -11.46
C ASN A 68 -3.55 -19.31 -11.02
N GLY A 69 -3.73 -18.21 -10.29
CA GLY A 69 -2.66 -17.29 -9.91
C GLY A 69 -2.14 -16.46 -11.10
N LEU A 70 -2.97 -16.23 -12.11
CA LEU A 70 -2.68 -15.42 -13.30
C LEU A 70 -3.57 -14.17 -13.33
N ASN A 71 -3.54 -13.42 -14.44
CA ASN A 71 -4.44 -12.29 -14.70
C ASN A 71 -4.50 -11.28 -13.54
N SER A 72 -3.34 -10.69 -13.23
CA SER A 72 -3.23 -9.65 -12.21
C SER A 72 -4.10 -8.45 -12.56
N GLN A 73 -4.93 -8.00 -11.63
CA GLN A 73 -5.73 -6.78 -11.77
C GLN A 73 -5.64 -5.96 -10.49
N ASP A 74 -5.38 -4.66 -10.64
CA ASP A 74 -5.38 -3.70 -9.54
C ASP A 74 -6.78 -3.55 -8.95
N CYS A 75 -6.83 -3.32 -7.64
CA CYS A 75 -8.05 -2.95 -6.96
C CYS A 75 -8.53 -1.58 -7.49
N PRO A 76 -9.82 -1.44 -7.91
CA PRO A 76 -10.34 -0.20 -8.47
C PRO A 76 -10.29 0.99 -7.50
N THR A 77 -10.20 0.72 -6.20
CA THR A 77 -10.12 1.75 -5.15
C THR A 77 -8.69 2.12 -4.79
N ASN A 78 -7.64 1.65 -5.48
CA ASN A 78 -6.26 2.07 -5.16
C ASN A 78 -6.05 3.60 -5.25
N GLY A 79 -6.71 4.27 -6.19
CA GLY A 79 -6.43 5.68 -6.53
C GLY A 79 -5.26 5.79 -7.51
N THR A 80 -4.36 6.74 -7.30
CA THR A 80 -3.09 6.85 -8.05
C THR A 80 -1.91 6.63 -7.11
N TRP A 81 -0.73 6.33 -7.66
CA TRP A 81 0.47 6.12 -6.84
C TRP A 81 0.73 7.30 -5.88
N THR A 82 0.55 8.52 -6.37
CA THR A 82 0.75 9.78 -5.63
C THR A 82 -0.49 10.29 -4.90
N SER A 83 -1.60 9.54 -4.91
CA SER A 83 -2.82 9.89 -4.20
C SER A 83 -3.67 8.63 -3.97
N SER A 84 -3.37 7.90 -2.89
CA SER A 84 -4.17 6.75 -2.45
C SER A 84 -5.62 7.14 -2.20
N ASN A 85 -6.58 6.24 -2.41
CA ASN A 85 -7.99 6.51 -2.05
C ASN A 85 -8.23 6.34 -0.55
N GLU A 86 -9.14 7.13 0.04
CA GLU A 86 -9.56 6.95 1.45
C GLU A 86 -10.25 5.61 1.70
N ALA A 87 -10.85 4.99 0.68
CA ALA A 87 -11.40 3.64 0.79
C ALA A 87 -10.35 2.57 1.14
N ASN A 88 -9.06 2.84 0.89
CA ASN A 88 -7.95 1.94 1.18
C ASN A 88 -7.14 2.36 2.42
N LYS A 89 -7.61 3.36 3.17
CA LYS A 89 -6.95 3.81 4.39
C LYS A 89 -7.02 2.73 5.47
N LEU A 90 -5.88 2.47 6.10
CA LEU A 90 -5.79 1.58 7.23
C LEU A 90 -6.35 2.23 8.50
N THR A 91 -6.97 1.43 9.35
CA THR A 91 -7.37 1.85 10.69
C THR A 91 -6.22 1.59 11.65
N TYR A 92 -5.69 2.64 12.27
CA TYR A 92 -4.65 2.51 13.30
C TYR A 92 -5.27 2.19 14.66
N ASN A 93 -4.73 1.19 15.35
CA ASN A 93 -5.11 0.79 16.70
C ASN A 93 -3.91 1.02 17.63
N SER A 94 -4.01 2.04 18.48
CA SER A 94 -2.91 2.43 19.39
C SER A 94 -2.73 1.49 20.59
N GLY A 95 -3.71 0.63 20.88
CA GLY A 95 -3.63 -0.30 22.01
C GLY A 95 -2.60 -1.42 21.82
N ASP A 96 -2.43 -1.89 20.59
CA ASP A 96 -1.51 -2.97 20.21
C ASP A 96 -0.52 -2.56 19.10
N ASP A 97 -0.53 -1.28 18.72
CA ASP A 97 0.27 -0.72 17.64
C ASP A 97 0.09 -1.52 16.33
N THR A 98 -1.16 -1.59 15.86
CA THR A 98 -1.51 -2.31 14.63
C THR A 98 -2.28 -1.44 13.65
N TYR A 99 -2.17 -1.81 12.37
CA TYR A 99 -2.99 -1.27 11.31
C TYR A 99 -3.90 -2.35 10.75
N THR A 100 -5.18 -2.05 10.56
CA THR A 100 -6.16 -3.04 10.09
C THR A 100 -6.99 -2.53 8.92
N ILE A 101 -7.41 -3.45 8.07
CA ILE A 101 -8.45 -3.21 7.06
C ILE A 101 -9.24 -4.50 6.83
N SER A 102 -10.56 -4.39 6.80
CA SER A 102 -11.47 -5.51 6.56
C SER A 102 -12.31 -5.26 5.32
N PHE A 103 -12.44 -6.28 4.46
CA PHE A 103 -13.21 -6.19 3.23
C PHE A 103 -13.65 -7.57 2.72
N ILE A 104 -14.67 -7.59 1.86
CA ILE A 104 -15.05 -8.78 1.08
C ILE A 104 -14.32 -8.73 -0.26
N PRO A 105 -13.44 -9.70 -0.60
CA PRO A 105 -12.62 -9.64 -1.81
C PRO A 105 -13.39 -9.39 -3.10
N ALA A 106 -14.51 -10.09 -3.33
CA ALA A 106 -15.29 -9.94 -4.57
C ALA A 106 -15.79 -8.50 -4.77
N THR A 107 -16.18 -7.84 -3.67
CA THR A 107 -16.61 -6.43 -3.69
C THR A 107 -15.44 -5.47 -3.80
N PHE A 108 -14.38 -5.70 -3.02
CA PHE A 108 -13.21 -4.81 -2.95
C PHE A 108 -12.43 -4.76 -4.27
N TYR A 109 -12.25 -5.91 -4.92
CA TYR A 109 -11.59 -6.01 -6.22
C TYR A 109 -12.55 -5.86 -7.41
N ASN A 110 -13.87 -5.77 -7.16
CA ASN A 110 -14.93 -5.70 -8.17
C ASN A 110 -14.80 -6.80 -9.25
N ARG A 111 -14.57 -8.04 -8.81
CA ARG A 111 -14.38 -9.21 -9.68
C ARG A 111 -14.62 -10.52 -8.94
N THR A 112 -14.87 -11.58 -9.70
CA THR A 112 -14.99 -12.97 -9.21
C THR A 112 -13.76 -13.78 -9.60
N ASP A 113 -13.76 -15.07 -9.24
CA ASP A 113 -12.71 -16.04 -9.52
C ASP A 113 -11.33 -15.65 -8.96
N ILE A 114 -11.29 -15.05 -7.77
CA ILE A 114 -10.07 -14.63 -7.07
C ILE A 114 -9.41 -15.84 -6.38
N GLY A 115 -8.20 -16.17 -6.81
CA GLY A 115 -7.38 -17.21 -6.16
C GLY A 115 -6.33 -16.66 -5.21
N LYS A 116 -5.80 -15.46 -5.48
CA LYS A 116 -4.78 -14.81 -4.65
C LYS A 116 -4.96 -13.31 -4.63
N ILE A 117 -4.49 -12.69 -3.57
CA ILE A 117 -4.41 -11.24 -3.43
C ILE A 117 -2.99 -10.83 -3.08
N GLY A 118 -2.59 -9.64 -3.51
CA GLY A 118 -1.34 -9.01 -3.14
C GLY A 118 -1.58 -7.58 -2.70
N PHE A 119 -0.67 -7.05 -1.91
CA PHE A 119 -0.75 -5.68 -1.40
C PHE A 119 0.63 -5.10 -1.10
N LEU A 120 0.66 -3.77 -1.00
CA LEU A 120 1.72 -2.97 -0.38
C LEU A 120 1.09 -2.05 0.67
N VAL A 121 1.80 -1.78 1.75
CA VAL A 121 1.48 -0.66 2.67
C VAL A 121 2.28 0.56 2.20
N LYS A 122 1.63 1.72 2.13
CA LYS A 122 2.26 2.96 1.65
C LYS A 122 1.70 4.21 2.32
N ALA A 123 2.45 5.30 2.26
CA ALA A 123 1.96 6.64 2.52
C ALA A 123 0.94 7.10 1.45
N LYS A 124 0.19 8.15 1.77
CA LYS A 124 -0.84 8.75 0.90
C LYS A 124 -0.32 9.09 -0.50
N ASP A 125 0.89 9.65 -0.57
CA ASP A 125 1.53 10.15 -1.79
C ASP A 125 2.57 9.20 -2.39
N GLY A 126 2.72 8.00 -1.82
CA GLY A 126 3.64 6.99 -2.32
C GLY A 126 5.12 7.31 -2.14
N THR A 127 5.44 8.17 -1.16
CA THR A 127 6.78 8.36 -0.61
C THR A 127 7.28 7.12 0.15
#